data_AF-A0A811KD10-F1
#
_entry.id   AF-A0A811KD10-F1
#
_cell.length_a   1.000
_cell.length_b   1.000
_cell.length_c   1.000
_cell.angle_alpha   90.00
_cell.angle_beta   90.00
_cell.angle_gamma   90.00
#
_symmetry.space_group_name_H-M   'P 1'
#
loop_
_entity.id
_entity.type
_entity.pdbx_description
1 polymer ?
#
loop_
_entity_poly.entity_id
_entity_poly.type
_entity_poly.pdbx_seq_one_letter_code
_entity_poly.pdbx_strand_id
1 'polypeptide(L)'
;MEQSKFTGCWVLSENRKKFGVEELVREEFVTEEFVIENILIWFVYTGKSRGNPVPNIFIGSAHLVDYQNTATPFTVILNTMSDDAGSLTAQDALPLYCLSDKNEKVKTSFRKSDKNRYCSWKDYYIQCDFKQPVDSIQLIDSYGDGIEVSVTKPIQKTIPLVACLSRLFYYDNWQTALVVLEMYHAMGVNEMSIHVINVIQEIYTLLEFYKNEINLKIHPGIVAPQIAGQDPNKNNEAMNQLLCYNECLFNYREAAEFIVFSDMDELITSAGGNLYDTVKRAQLRNPLAAAFEFMWKTSSYANISLRKRTANQLWCQREPTGRVFITFTMLNTKGR
;
A
#
# COMPACT_ATOMS: atom_id res chain seq x y z
N MET A 1 -34.04 -11.28 -33.47
CA MET A 1 -33.13 -11.51 -34.61
C MET A 1 -32.96 -10.18 -35.31
N GLU A 2 -31.86 -9.47 -35.06
CA GLU A 2 -31.14 -8.74 -36.09
C GLU A 2 -29.83 -8.22 -35.49
N GLN A 3 -28.74 -8.60 -36.16
CA GLN A 3 -27.37 -8.22 -35.85
C GLN A 3 -27.12 -6.82 -36.42
N SER A 4 -26.69 -5.87 -35.60
CA SER A 4 -26.01 -4.67 -36.10
C SER A 4 -24.50 -4.84 -35.92
N LYS A 5 -23.84 -5.16 -37.03
CA LYS A 5 -22.40 -5.03 -37.23
C LYS A 5 -22.01 -3.55 -37.12
N PHE A 6 -20.98 -3.24 -36.33
CA PHE A 6 -20.17 -2.05 -36.53
C PHE A 6 -18.71 -2.48 -36.76
N THR A 7 -18.19 -2.05 -37.90
CA THR A 7 -16.82 -2.22 -38.40
C THR A 7 -16.16 -0.85 -38.51
N GLY A 8 -14.90 -0.70 -38.04
CA GLY A 8 -14.00 0.47 -38.22
C GLY A 8 -13.51 1.07 -36.88
N CYS A 9 -12.30 0.86 -36.31
CA CYS A 9 -10.90 1.14 -36.73
C CYS A 9 -10.65 2.63 -37.05
N TRP A 10 -9.71 3.44 -36.54
CA TRP A 10 -8.49 3.43 -35.67
C TRP A 10 -8.44 4.82 -34.95
N VAL A 11 -7.71 5.09 -33.86
CA VAL A 11 -6.26 5.39 -33.76
C VAL A 11 -5.87 5.34 -32.27
N LEU A 12 -4.96 4.45 -31.90
CA LEU A 12 -4.17 4.58 -30.67
C LEU A 12 -2.71 4.45 -31.06
N SER A 13 -1.93 5.47 -30.70
CA SER A 13 -0.55 5.68 -31.09
C SER A 13 0.34 4.47 -30.78
N GLU A 14 1.13 4.11 -31.78
CA GLU A 14 2.26 3.19 -31.69
C GLU A 14 3.21 3.61 -30.56
N ASN A 15 3.25 2.83 -29.47
CA ASN A 15 4.47 2.61 -28.64
C ASN A 15 4.29 1.52 -27.56
N ARG A 16 3.45 0.49 -27.80
CA ARG A 16 3.42 -0.73 -26.98
C ARG A 16 4.19 -1.87 -27.64
N LYS A 17 5.51 -1.75 -27.68
CA LYS A 17 6.42 -2.89 -27.88
C LYS A 17 7.66 -2.74 -27.01
N LYS A 18 7.50 -3.07 -25.73
CA LYS A 18 8.51 -3.62 -24.82
C LYS A 18 7.77 -3.89 -23.50
N PHE A 19 8.04 -5.04 -22.89
CA PHE A 19 7.36 -5.62 -21.72
C PHE A 19 6.05 -6.34 -22.06
N GLY A 20 6.16 -7.65 -22.26
CA GLY A 20 5.03 -8.56 -22.42
C GLY A 20 4.26 -8.68 -21.11
N VAL A 21 3.00 -8.26 -21.13
CA VAL A 21 2.03 -8.35 -20.03
C VAL A 21 0.87 -9.28 -20.42
N GLU A 22 1.04 -10.13 -21.45
CA GLU A 22 -0.09 -10.84 -22.07
C GLU A 22 -0.48 -12.20 -21.46
N GLU A 23 0.10 -12.65 -20.35
CA GLU A 23 -0.14 -14.04 -19.89
C GLU A 23 -0.56 -14.15 -18.40
N LEU A 24 -1.59 -13.39 -18.02
CA LEU A 24 -2.15 -13.41 -16.66
C LEU A 24 -3.69 -13.42 -16.64
N VAL A 25 -4.37 -14.06 -17.60
CA VAL A 25 -5.83 -14.20 -17.57
C VAL A 25 -6.29 -15.54 -18.14
N ARG A 26 -6.50 -16.53 -17.26
CA ARG A 26 -7.45 -17.65 -17.47
C ARG A 26 -7.86 -18.23 -16.12
N GLU A 27 -9.12 -17.98 -15.75
CA GLU A 27 -10.10 -18.87 -15.09
C GLU A 27 -11.17 -18.03 -14.33
N GLU A 28 -12.42 -18.20 -14.75
CA GLU A 28 -13.74 -17.73 -14.25
C GLU A 28 -13.85 -16.79 -13.03
N PHE A 29 -13.14 -15.66 -13.03
CA PHE A 29 -13.54 -14.42 -12.37
C PHE A 29 -13.64 -13.33 -13.45
N VAL A 30 -14.48 -12.31 -13.27
CA VAL A 30 -14.66 -11.21 -14.25
C VAL A 30 -13.28 -10.59 -14.56
N THR A 31 -12.68 -10.93 -15.71
CA THR A 31 -11.24 -10.68 -15.97
C THR A 31 -10.92 -10.03 -17.32
N GLU A 32 -11.89 -9.65 -18.15
CA GLU A 32 -11.57 -9.06 -19.47
C GLU A 32 -11.86 -7.56 -19.64
N GLU A 33 -12.65 -6.90 -18.77
CA GLU A 33 -12.98 -5.46 -18.95
C GLU A 33 -12.67 -4.54 -17.76
N PHE A 34 -12.41 -5.07 -16.56
CA PHE A 34 -12.16 -4.25 -15.37
C PHE A 34 -10.68 -4.20 -15.00
N VAL A 35 -9.87 -3.70 -15.92
CA VAL A 35 -8.60 -3.07 -15.52
C VAL A 35 -9.01 -1.77 -14.83
N ILE A 36 -8.87 -1.70 -13.50
CA ILE A 36 -8.87 -0.41 -12.82
C ILE A 36 -7.76 0.40 -13.51
N GLU A 37 -8.15 1.32 -14.39
CA GLU A 37 -7.23 2.26 -15.01
C GLU A 37 -6.41 2.88 -13.88
N ASN A 38 -5.08 2.83 -13.99
CA ASN A 38 -4.07 3.23 -12.99
C ASN A 38 -3.41 2.13 -12.14
N ILE A 39 -3.09 0.95 -12.70
CA ILE A 39 -2.00 0.14 -12.13
C ILE A 39 -0.68 0.92 -12.30
N LEU A 40 -0.37 1.79 -11.33
CA LEU A 40 0.86 2.56 -11.26
C LEU A 40 1.95 1.68 -10.66
N ILE A 41 2.64 0.92 -11.52
CA ILE A 41 3.80 0.14 -11.11
C ILE A 41 4.94 0.48 -12.03
N TRP A 42 5.98 1.07 -11.45
CA TRP A 42 7.15 1.52 -12.18
C TRP A 42 8.32 0.58 -11.95
N PHE A 43 8.93 0.15 -13.05
CA PHE A 43 10.00 -0.86 -13.06
C PHE A 43 11.36 -0.21 -13.23
N VAL A 44 12.14 -0.12 -12.17
CA VAL A 44 13.55 0.29 -12.32
C VAL A 44 14.39 -0.98 -12.43
N TYR A 45 14.60 -1.41 -13.68
CA TYR A 45 15.61 -2.42 -14.00
C TYR A 45 16.97 -1.75 -14.00
N THR A 46 17.74 -1.98 -12.94
CA THR A 46 19.12 -1.50 -12.90
C THR A 46 20.00 -2.57 -13.57
N GLY A 47 20.56 -2.24 -14.73
CA GLY A 47 21.32 -3.16 -15.58
C GLY A 47 22.78 -3.37 -15.15
N LYS A 48 23.38 -4.44 -15.69
CA LYS A 48 24.75 -4.97 -15.50
C LYS A 48 25.78 -4.06 -14.81
N SER A 49 26.04 -4.32 -13.53
CA SER A 49 27.36 -4.07 -12.92
C SER A 49 28.32 -5.22 -13.30
N ARG A 50 29.59 -4.91 -13.57
CA ARG A 50 30.63 -5.93 -13.82
C ARG A 50 30.88 -6.71 -12.53
N GLY A 51 30.21 -7.85 -12.38
CA GLY A 51 30.54 -8.88 -11.39
C GLY A 51 29.56 -9.04 -10.22
N ASN A 52 28.63 -8.10 -9.98
CA ASN A 52 27.60 -8.22 -8.95
C ASN A 52 26.19 -8.09 -9.56
N PRO A 53 25.23 -8.96 -9.18
CA PRO A 53 23.84 -8.81 -9.59
C PRO A 53 23.28 -7.51 -9.01
N VAL A 54 22.57 -6.78 -9.86
CA VAL A 54 21.97 -5.50 -9.54
C VAL A 54 20.52 -5.79 -9.11
N PRO A 55 20.06 -5.29 -7.94
CA PRO A 55 18.76 -5.66 -7.41
C PRO A 55 17.64 -5.05 -8.26
N ASN A 56 16.56 -5.81 -8.42
CA ASN A 56 15.38 -5.35 -9.14
C ASN A 56 14.53 -4.52 -8.19
N ILE A 57 14.22 -3.27 -8.56
CA ILE A 57 13.45 -2.37 -7.71
C ILE A 57 12.10 -2.07 -8.37
N PHE A 58 11.04 -2.35 -7.62
CA PHE A 58 9.68 -1.98 -7.92
C PHE A 58 9.30 -0.74 -7.12
N ILE A 59 8.81 0.30 -7.79
CA ILE A 59 8.28 1.49 -7.13
C ILE A 59 6.75 1.41 -7.21
N GLY A 60 6.11 1.25 -6.05
CA GLY A 60 4.66 1.26 -5.93
C GLY A 60 4.10 2.68 -5.92
N SER A 61 4.75 3.59 -5.19
CA SER A 61 4.31 4.98 -5.11
C SER A 61 5.44 5.93 -4.66
N ALA A 62 5.25 7.22 -4.91
CA ALA A 62 6.11 8.31 -4.43
C ALA A 62 5.25 9.36 -3.72
N HIS A 63 5.65 9.75 -2.51
CA HIS A 63 4.93 10.73 -1.69
C HIS A 63 5.87 11.83 -1.22
N LEU A 64 5.43 13.08 -1.38
CA LEU A 64 6.09 14.23 -0.80
C LEU A 64 5.76 14.31 0.69
N VAL A 65 6.77 14.53 1.51
CA VAL A 65 6.67 14.82 2.93
C VAL A 65 7.29 16.20 3.16
N ASP A 66 6.48 17.12 3.69
CA ASP A 66 6.91 18.47 4.00
C ASP A 66 7.49 18.53 5.42
N TYR A 67 8.82 18.49 5.52
CA TYR A 67 9.50 18.74 6.79
C TYR A 67 9.76 20.24 6.94
N GLN A 68 8.75 20.96 7.43
CA GLN A 68 8.90 22.37 7.75
C GLN A 68 10.09 22.60 8.70
N ASN A 69 10.90 23.61 8.40
CA ASN A 69 12.09 24.02 9.15
C ASN A 69 13.33 23.10 9.05
N THR A 70 13.45 22.33 7.96
CA THR A 70 14.69 21.60 7.64
C THR A 70 15.41 22.23 6.44
N ALA A 71 16.70 21.91 6.25
CA ALA A 71 17.49 22.39 5.12
C ALA A 71 17.05 21.81 3.76
N THR A 72 16.24 20.75 3.79
CA THR A 72 15.68 20.02 2.63
C THR A 72 14.20 19.75 2.91
N PRO A 73 13.34 20.78 2.77
CA PRO A 73 11.95 20.68 3.20
C PRO A 73 11.12 19.76 2.30
N PHE A 74 11.61 19.42 1.09
CA PHE A 74 10.91 18.59 0.13
C PHE A 74 11.50 17.17 0.13
N THR A 75 11.10 16.37 1.12
CA THR A 75 11.50 14.97 1.17
C THR A 75 10.52 14.13 0.38
N VAL A 76 10.99 13.37 -0.61
CA VAL A 76 10.20 12.37 -1.31
C VAL A 76 10.49 11.00 -0.72
N ILE A 77 9.44 10.28 -0.30
CA ILE A 77 9.51 8.89 0.12
C ILE A 77 8.92 8.02 -0.97
N LEU A 78 9.73 7.09 -1.48
CA LEU A 78 9.29 6.03 -2.37
C LEU A 78 8.92 4.79 -1.56
N ASN A 79 7.73 4.28 -1.81
CA ASN A 79 7.27 3.00 -1.31
C ASN A 79 7.67 1.93 -2.34
N THR A 80 8.65 1.10 -1.98
CA THR A 80 9.31 0.22 -2.95
C THR A 80 9.42 -1.21 -2.46
N MET A 81 9.56 -2.14 -3.39
CA MET A 81 9.91 -3.53 -3.13
C MET A 81 11.14 -3.92 -3.94
N SER A 82 12.03 -4.71 -3.35
CA SER A 82 13.23 -5.22 -4.03
C SER A 82 13.56 -6.63 -3.54
N ASP A 83 14.30 -7.38 -4.35
CA ASP A 83 14.87 -8.65 -3.93
C ASP A 83 15.88 -8.45 -2.77
N ASP A 84 15.76 -9.27 -1.71
CA ASP A 84 16.57 -9.23 -0.47
C ASP A 84 17.98 -9.76 -0.73
N ALA A 85 18.67 -9.25 -1.74
CA ALA A 85 20.00 -9.72 -2.12
C ALA A 85 21.10 -9.24 -1.15
N GLY A 86 20.77 -8.85 0.10
CA GLY A 86 21.70 -8.22 1.05
C GLY A 86 22.36 -6.92 0.55
N SER A 87 22.08 -6.53 -0.69
CA SER A 87 22.82 -5.58 -1.51
C SER A 87 22.37 -4.14 -1.25
N LEU A 88 21.06 -3.91 -1.01
CA LEU A 88 20.55 -2.56 -0.73
C LEU A 88 20.98 -2.01 0.64
N THR A 89 21.25 -2.88 1.61
CA THR A 89 21.81 -2.47 2.91
C THR A 89 23.30 -2.16 2.82
N ALA A 90 24.01 -2.78 1.87
CA ALA A 90 25.35 -2.39 1.49
C ALA A 90 25.25 -1.23 0.49
N GLN A 91 24.95 -0.01 0.99
CA GLN A 91 24.92 1.24 0.19
C GLN A 91 26.15 1.41 -0.74
N ASP A 92 27.23 0.71 -0.44
CA ASP A 92 28.49 0.70 -1.18
C ASP A 92 28.43 -0.11 -2.51
N ALA A 93 27.43 -0.97 -2.72
CA ALA A 93 27.36 -1.80 -3.91
C ALA A 93 26.79 -1.05 -5.13
N LEU A 94 25.82 -0.14 -4.92
CA LEU A 94 25.14 0.61 -6.00
C LEU A 94 24.67 2.00 -5.50
N PRO A 95 25.33 3.10 -5.89
CA PRO A 95 24.85 4.43 -5.55
C PRO A 95 23.65 4.78 -6.42
N LEU A 96 22.44 4.61 -5.89
CA LEU A 96 21.24 5.17 -6.50
C LEU A 96 21.10 6.66 -6.11
N TYR A 97 20.49 7.41 -7.02
CA TYR A 97 20.19 8.82 -6.86
C TYR A 97 18.75 9.08 -7.27
N CYS A 98 18.12 10.07 -6.65
CA CYS A 98 16.91 10.64 -7.21
C CYS A 98 17.26 11.89 -8.02
N LEU A 99 16.72 11.99 -9.22
CA LEU A 99 16.76 13.17 -10.07
C LEU A 99 15.36 13.80 -10.09
N SER A 100 15.21 15.06 -9.67
CA SER A 100 13.93 15.75 -9.73
C SER A 100 13.63 16.32 -11.13
N ASP A 101 12.37 16.71 -11.34
CA ASP A 101 11.90 17.51 -12.49
C ASP A 101 12.68 18.82 -12.71
N LYS A 102 13.39 19.30 -11.67
CA LYS A 102 14.22 20.52 -11.71
C LYS A 102 15.71 20.23 -11.85
N ASN A 103 16.08 19.02 -12.24
CA ASN A 103 17.46 18.56 -12.37
C ASN A 103 18.28 18.62 -11.07
N GLU A 104 17.63 18.58 -9.90
CA GLU A 104 18.32 18.40 -8.62
C GLU A 104 18.63 16.91 -8.45
N LYS A 105 19.91 16.56 -8.33
CA LYS A 105 20.36 15.18 -8.10
C LYS A 105 20.74 15.00 -6.65
N VAL A 106 20.06 14.08 -5.96
CA VAL A 106 20.25 13.81 -4.53
C VAL A 106 20.55 12.33 -4.29
N LYS A 107 21.38 12.04 -3.30
CA LYS A 107 21.70 10.65 -2.92
C LYS A 107 20.50 10.05 -2.20
N THR A 108 20.14 8.81 -2.56
CA THR A 108 19.05 8.08 -1.89
C THR A 108 19.48 7.57 -0.52
N SER A 109 18.55 7.49 0.43
CA SER A 109 18.71 6.70 1.66
C SER A 109 17.68 5.58 1.73
N PHE A 110 18.08 4.41 2.20
CA PHE A 110 17.24 3.21 2.24
C PHE A 110 16.87 2.85 3.66
N ARG A 111 15.61 2.47 3.88
CA ARG A 111 15.15 1.89 5.14
C ARG A 111 14.31 0.66 4.84
N LYS A 112 14.70 -0.49 5.38
CA LYS A 112 13.90 -1.72 5.30
C LYS A 112 12.62 -1.53 6.12
N SER A 113 11.46 -1.75 5.50
CA SER A 113 10.16 -1.67 6.15
C SER A 113 9.75 -3.00 6.78
N ASP A 114 10.05 -4.11 6.08
CA ASP A 114 9.72 -5.48 6.51
C ASP A 114 10.77 -6.06 7.48
N LYS A 115 10.32 -6.72 8.56
CA LYS A 115 11.18 -7.45 9.53
C LYS A 115 11.27 -8.96 9.28
N ASN A 116 10.48 -9.49 8.35
CA ASN A 116 10.42 -10.89 7.98
C ASN A 116 11.77 -11.33 7.38
N ARG A 117 12.24 -12.52 7.75
CA ARG A 117 13.52 -13.07 7.28
C ARG A 117 13.36 -14.18 6.25
N TYR A 118 12.13 -14.59 5.94
CA TYR A 118 11.83 -15.78 5.16
C TYR A 118 11.53 -15.47 3.69
N CYS A 119 10.86 -14.36 3.41
CA CYS A 119 10.44 -14.01 2.06
C CYS A 119 11.60 -13.33 1.30
N SER A 120 11.83 -13.70 0.03
CA SER A 120 12.99 -13.26 -0.75
C SER A 120 12.87 -11.85 -1.32
N TRP A 121 11.68 -11.27 -1.31
CA TRP A 121 11.40 -9.88 -1.66
C TRP A 121 11.00 -9.09 -0.41
N LYS A 122 11.45 -7.84 -0.36
CA LYS A 122 11.31 -6.97 0.81
C LYS A 122 10.85 -5.59 0.41
N ASP A 123 10.07 -5.01 1.31
CA ASP A 123 9.62 -3.63 1.19
C ASP A 123 10.66 -2.69 1.80
N TYR A 124 10.97 -1.63 1.07
CA TYR A 124 11.89 -0.57 1.44
C TYR A 124 11.23 0.80 1.25
N TYR A 125 11.56 1.71 2.15
CA TYR A 125 11.42 3.13 1.93
C TYR A 125 12.71 3.67 1.35
N ILE A 126 12.64 4.25 0.15
CA ILE A 126 13.73 5.03 -0.41
C ILE A 126 13.39 6.50 -0.20
N GLN A 127 14.23 7.20 0.55
CA GLN A 127 14.05 8.61 0.86
C GLN A 127 15.04 9.47 0.07
N CYS A 128 14.52 10.55 -0.52
CA CYS A 128 15.26 11.53 -1.29
C CYS A 128 14.93 12.94 -0.82
N ASP A 129 15.94 13.68 -0.38
CA ASP A 129 15.78 14.98 0.27
C ASP A 129 16.19 16.11 -0.66
N PHE A 130 15.22 16.92 -1.10
CA PHE A 130 15.42 17.99 -2.07
C PHE A 130 15.33 19.38 -1.43
N LYS A 131 16.02 20.35 -2.03
CA LYS A 131 15.94 21.78 -1.64
C LYS A 131 14.81 22.50 -2.35
N GLN A 132 14.42 22.04 -3.54
CA GLN A 132 13.37 22.64 -4.35
C GLN A 132 12.09 21.79 -4.32
N PRO A 133 10.90 22.39 -4.52
CA PRO A 133 9.67 21.62 -4.67
C PRO A 133 9.78 20.62 -5.81
N VAL A 134 9.21 19.44 -5.64
CA VAL A 134 9.34 18.32 -6.59
C VAL A 134 7.96 17.83 -7.00
N ASP A 135 7.72 17.72 -8.30
CA ASP A 135 6.47 17.21 -8.88
C ASP A 135 6.64 15.79 -9.45
N SER A 136 7.85 15.45 -9.91
CA SER A 136 8.21 14.10 -10.35
C SER A 136 9.69 13.81 -10.05
N ILE A 137 10.02 12.53 -9.95
CA ILE A 137 11.40 12.08 -9.78
C ILE A 137 11.73 10.90 -10.69
N GLN A 138 13.02 10.73 -10.98
CA GLN A 138 13.57 9.51 -11.55
C GLN A 138 14.53 8.88 -10.55
N LEU A 139 14.35 7.59 -10.28
CA LEU A 139 15.34 6.80 -9.56
C LEU A 139 16.38 6.33 -10.57
N ILE A 140 17.58 6.90 -10.51
CA ILE A 140 18.67 6.67 -11.45
C ILE A 140 19.86 6.01 -10.76
N ASP A 141 20.63 5.25 -11.51
CA ASP A 141 21.94 4.75 -11.08
C ASP A 141 23.08 5.73 -11.44
N SER A 142 24.33 5.25 -11.43
CA SER A 142 25.47 6.07 -11.83
C SER A 142 25.53 6.37 -13.34
N TYR A 143 24.80 5.63 -14.18
CA TYR A 143 24.73 5.82 -15.62
C TYR A 143 23.65 6.84 -16.03
N GLY A 144 22.67 7.08 -15.15
CA GLY A 144 21.71 8.18 -15.30
C GLY A 144 20.38 7.81 -15.96
N ASP A 145 20.12 6.53 -16.19
CA ASP A 145 18.83 6.06 -16.70
C ASP A 145 17.88 5.73 -15.54
N GLY A 146 16.62 6.13 -15.68
CA GLY A 146 15.57 5.86 -14.70
C GLY A 146 14.18 6.12 -15.27
N ILE A 147 13.17 5.58 -14.60
CA ILE A 147 11.76 5.82 -14.94
C ILE A 147 11.25 7.01 -14.12
N GLU A 148 10.54 7.91 -14.79
CA GLU A 148 9.87 9.03 -14.13
C GLU A 148 8.64 8.56 -13.35
N VAL A 149 8.57 8.98 -12.09
CA VAL A 149 7.50 8.68 -11.15
C VAL A 149 6.92 10.00 -10.65
N SER A 150 5.62 10.19 -10.82
CA SER A 150 4.89 11.34 -10.30
C SER A 150 4.88 11.32 -8.76
N VAL A 151 5.15 12.46 -8.14
CA VAL A 151 5.14 12.60 -6.68
C VAL A 151 3.76 13.02 -6.20
N THR A 152 3.19 12.22 -5.30
CA THR A 152 1.90 12.52 -4.66
C THR A 152 2.07 13.57 -3.58
N LYS A 153 1.29 14.65 -3.65
CA LYS A 153 1.33 15.74 -2.68
C LYS A 153 0.47 15.41 -1.44
N PRO A 154 0.83 15.91 -0.25
CA PRO A 154 0.03 15.71 0.95
C PRO A 154 -1.38 16.29 0.82
N ILE A 155 -2.36 15.55 1.33
CA ILE A 155 -3.72 16.05 1.51
C ILE A 155 -3.70 17.19 2.54
N GLN A 156 -4.20 18.37 2.16
CA GLN A 156 -4.11 19.59 2.99
C GLN A 156 -5.22 19.71 4.04
N LYS A 157 -6.32 18.97 3.89
CA LYS A 157 -7.43 19.00 4.85
C LYS A 157 -7.11 18.14 6.07
N THR A 158 -7.51 18.59 7.25
CA THR A 158 -7.45 17.74 8.46
C THR A 158 -8.63 16.78 8.49
N ILE A 159 -8.34 15.49 8.70
CA ILE A 159 -9.31 14.41 8.78
C ILE A 159 -9.18 13.78 10.18
N PRO A 160 -10.23 13.76 11.02
CA PRO A 160 -10.09 13.27 12.40
C PRO A 160 -9.67 11.80 12.51
N LEU A 161 -10.31 10.91 11.74
CA LEU A 161 -10.02 9.48 11.76
C LEU A 161 -10.12 8.86 10.36
N VAL A 162 -9.05 8.19 9.95
CA VAL A 162 -8.96 7.44 8.68
C VAL A 162 -8.80 5.96 8.96
N ALA A 163 -9.50 5.11 8.22
CA ALA A 163 -9.24 3.66 8.21
C ALA A 163 -8.54 3.25 6.90
N CYS A 164 -7.30 2.79 7.01
CA CYS A 164 -6.58 2.06 5.98
C CYS A 164 -6.99 0.59 6.08
N LEU A 165 -7.82 0.13 5.15
CA LEU A 165 -8.31 -1.24 5.09
C LEU A 165 -7.33 -2.11 4.31
N SER A 166 -7.19 -3.37 4.70
CA SER A 166 -6.35 -4.31 3.97
C SER A 166 -6.78 -4.46 2.52
N ARG A 167 -5.80 -4.75 1.66
CA ARG A 167 -6.07 -5.01 0.25
C ARG A 167 -7.03 -6.19 0.08
N LEU A 168 -7.91 -6.10 -0.92
CA LEU A 168 -8.81 -7.18 -1.30
C LEU A 168 -8.21 -8.02 -2.42
N PHE A 169 -8.21 -9.34 -2.23
CA PHE A 169 -7.76 -10.33 -3.19
C PHE A 169 -8.59 -11.61 -3.06
N TYR A 170 -9.24 -12.00 -4.16
CA TYR A 170 -10.26 -13.06 -4.21
C TYR A 170 -11.29 -12.94 -3.08
N TYR A 171 -11.73 -11.71 -2.80
CA TYR A 171 -12.67 -11.45 -1.72
C TYR A 171 -14.11 -11.57 -2.21
N ASP A 172 -14.91 -12.37 -1.51
CA ASP A 172 -16.29 -12.73 -1.87
C ASP A 172 -17.31 -12.51 -0.72
N ASN A 173 -16.84 -12.22 0.50
CA ASN A 173 -17.68 -12.13 1.68
C ASN A 173 -18.34 -10.75 1.84
N TRP A 174 -19.40 -10.51 1.07
CA TRP A 174 -20.07 -9.20 1.04
C TRP A 174 -20.74 -8.82 2.35
N GLN A 175 -21.19 -9.79 3.15
CA GLN A 175 -21.79 -9.51 4.46
C GLN A 175 -20.75 -8.91 5.40
N THR A 176 -19.55 -9.48 5.43
CA THR A 176 -18.46 -8.98 6.26
C THR A 176 -18.01 -7.59 5.78
N ALA A 177 -17.85 -7.39 4.47
CA ALA A 177 -17.51 -6.06 3.95
C ALA A 177 -18.57 -5.00 4.31
N LEU A 178 -19.85 -5.33 4.14
CA LEU A 178 -20.95 -4.43 4.51
C LEU A 178 -20.89 -4.06 6.00
N VAL A 179 -20.76 -5.06 6.87
CA VAL A 179 -20.69 -4.84 8.32
C VAL A 179 -19.48 -4.00 8.70
N VAL A 180 -18.30 -4.25 8.11
CA VAL A 180 -17.08 -3.49 8.42
C VAL A 180 -17.21 -2.02 8.03
N LEU A 181 -17.67 -1.76 6.81
CA LEU A 181 -17.84 -0.39 6.30
C LEU A 181 -18.87 0.40 7.12
N GLU A 182 -20.03 -0.19 7.39
CA GLU A 182 -21.09 0.45 8.17
C GLU A 182 -20.68 0.68 9.63
N MET A 183 -20.02 -0.30 10.25
CA MET A 183 -19.57 -0.18 11.63
C MET A 183 -18.48 0.88 11.77
N TYR A 184 -17.50 0.92 10.86
CA TYR A 184 -16.47 1.97 10.90
C TYR A 184 -17.06 3.36 10.70
N HIS A 185 -18.01 3.50 9.79
CA HIS A 185 -18.73 4.76 9.61
C HIS A 185 -19.48 5.17 10.90
N ALA A 186 -20.23 4.25 11.50
CA ALA A 186 -20.94 4.48 12.77
C ALA A 186 -19.98 4.76 13.94
N MET A 187 -18.75 4.23 13.90
CA MET A 187 -17.68 4.48 14.87
C MET A 187 -16.92 5.79 14.62
N GLY A 188 -17.38 6.62 13.71
CA GLY A 188 -16.84 7.95 13.48
C GLY A 188 -15.58 7.98 12.62
N VAL A 189 -15.32 6.92 11.84
CA VAL A 189 -14.31 6.98 10.76
C VAL A 189 -14.81 7.92 9.67
N ASN A 190 -14.00 8.91 9.31
CA ASN A 190 -14.39 9.96 8.37
C ASN A 190 -14.08 9.61 6.91
N GLU A 191 -13.00 8.85 6.70
CA GLU A 191 -12.59 8.35 5.39
C GLU A 191 -12.02 6.94 5.52
N MET A 192 -12.23 6.14 4.50
CA MET A 192 -11.68 4.79 4.40
C MET A 192 -10.90 4.69 3.09
N SER A 193 -9.80 3.95 3.10
CA SER A 193 -8.99 3.70 1.90
C SER A 193 -8.75 2.21 1.78
N ILE A 194 -9.00 1.67 0.58
CA ILE A 194 -8.89 0.24 0.30
C ILE A 194 -8.25 0.02 -1.06
N HIS A 195 -7.38 -0.98 -1.13
CA HIS A 195 -6.77 -1.44 -2.37
C HIS A 195 -7.48 -2.68 -2.89
N VAL A 196 -7.79 -2.73 -4.18
CA VAL A 196 -8.51 -3.84 -4.79
C VAL A 196 -7.66 -4.44 -5.90
N ILE A 197 -7.26 -5.72 -5.73
CA ILE A 197 -6.65 -6.50 -6.81
C ILE A 197 -7.74 -7.18 -7.63
N ASN A 198 -8.56 -8.00 -6.97
CA ASN A 198 -9.68 -8.69 -7.57
C ASN A 198 -10.75 -9.04 -6.52
N VAL A 199 -12.01 -8.85 -6.89
CA VAL A 199 -13.19 -9.11 -6.07
C VAL A 199 -14.34 -9.55 -6.97
N ILE A 200 -15.36 -10.18 -6.41
CA ILE A 200 -16.60 -10.45 -7.15
C ILE A 200 -17.34 -9.14 -7.47
N GLN A 201 -18.18 -9.15 -8.51
CA GLN A 201 -18.88 -7.98 -9.01
C GLN A 201 -19.74 -7.31 -7.93
N GLU A 202 -20.40 -8.11 -7.09
CA GLU A 202 -21.27 -7.66 -6.00
C GLU A 202 -20.51 -6.84 -4.97
N ILE A 203 -19.29 -7.28 -4.61
CA ILE A 203 -18.40 -6.52 -3.72
C ILE A 203 -18.00 -5.21 -4.38
N TYR A 204 -17.58 -5.24 -5.65
CA TYR A 204 -17.16 -4.02 -6.33
C TYR A 204 -18.28 -2.99 -6.42
N THR A 205 -19.50 -3.43 -6.77
CA THR A 205 -20.70 -2.58 -6.77
C THR A 205 -21.00 -2.00 -5.39
N LEU A 206 -20.82 -2.80 -4.32
CA LEU A 206 -20.95 -2.32 -2.94
C LEU A 206 -19.91 -1.25 -2.61
N LEU A 207 -18.63 -1.46 -2.96
CA LEU A 207 -17.57 -0.49 -2.70
C LEU A 207 -17.80 0.81 -3.49
N GLU A 208 -18.21 0.72 -4.75
CA GLU A 208 -18.51 1.90 -5.58
C GLU A 208 -19.67 2.72 -5.01
N PHE A 209 -20.70 2.07 -4.47
CA PHE A 209 -21.78 2.75 -3.74
C PHE A 209 -21.22 3.56 -2.54
N TYR A 210 -20.32 2.96 -1.76
CA TYR A 210 -19.74 3.59 -0.57
C TYR A 210 -18.73 4.71 -0.84
N LYS A 211 -18.29 4.92 -2.09
CA LYS A 211 -17.40 6.05 -2.43
C LYS A 211 -17.99 7.40 -2.03
N ASN A 212 -19.30 7.55 -2.22
CA ASN A 212 -20.01 8.80 -1.96
C ASN A 212 -20.68 8.81 -0.57
N GLU A 213 -21.14 7.66 -0.08
CA GLU A 213 -21.86 7.60 1.20
C GLU A 213 -20.94 7.75 2.43
N ILE A 214 -19.75 7.14 2.40
CA ILE A 214 -18.84 7.10 3.56
C ILE A 214 -17.41 7.56 3.23
N ASN A 215 -17.25 8.27 2.11
CA ASN A 215 -15.95 8.73 1.59
C ASN A 215 -14.93 7.59 1.40
N LEU A 216 -15.35 6.43 0.91
CA LEU A 216 -14.45 5.33 0.59
C LEU A 216 -13.57 5.69 -0.62
N LYS A 217 -12.25 5.54 -0.49
CA LYS A 217 -11.28 5.65 -1.57
C LYS A 217 -10.86 4.25 -2.01
N ILE A 218 -11.15 3.93 -3.27
CA ILE A 218 -10.76 2.66 -3.88
C ILE A 218 -9.52 2.92 -4.73
N HIS A 219 -8.47 2.15 -4.45
CA HIS A 219 -7.19 2.18 -5.15
C HIS A 219 -6.98 0.85 -5.88
N PRO A 220 -6.29 0.84 -7.03
CA PRO A 220 -5.82 -0.39 -7.64
C PRO A 220 -4.78 -1.05 -6.73
N GLY A 221 -4.87 -2.37 -6.55
CA GLY A 221 -3.88 -3.12 -5.77
C GLY A 221 -2.52 -3.20 -6.45
N ILE A 222 -1.45 -3.26 -5.65
CA ILE A 222 -0.07 -3.30 -6.14
C ILE A 222 0.34 -4.76 -6.41
N VAL A 223 0.60 -5.10 -7.68
CA VAL A 223 1.01 -6.45 -8.13
C VAL A 223 2.26 -6.38 -9.00
N ALA A 224 3.38 -6.90 -8.52
CA ALA A 224 4.61 -6.93 -9.29
C ALA A 224 4.57 -7.98 -10.41
N PRO A 225 5.17 -7.74 -11.58
CA PRO A 225 5.30 -8.74 -12.63
C PRO A 225 6.31 -9.80 -12.22
N GLN A 226 6.21 -10.97 -12.85
CA GLN A 226 7.23 -12.00 -12.73
C GLN A 226 8.53 -11.55 -13.41
N ILE A 227 9.66 -11.80 -12.77
CA ILE A 227 11.01 -11.46 -13.27
C ILE A 227 11.84 -12.73 -13.33
N ALA A 228 12.34 -13.07 -14.53
CA ALA A 228 13.24 -14.20 -14.74
C ALA A 228 12.77 -15.52 -14.09
N GLY A 229 11.46 -15.80 -14.15
CA GLY A 229 10.84 -16.99 -13.55
C GLY A 229 10.60 -16.91 -12.04
N GLN A 230 10.96 -15.80 -11.40
CA GLN A 230 10.60 -15.50 -10.01
C GLN A 230 9.31 -14.68 -9.97
N ASP A 231 8.42 -15.03 -9.06
CA ASP A 231 7.18 -14.28 -8.79
C ASP A 231 7.33 -13.52 -7.47
N PRO A 232 7.54 -12.19 -7.52
CA PRO A 232 7.71 -11.37 -6.32
C PRO A 232 6.49 -11.45 -5.40
N ASN A 233 5.29 -11.56 -5.95
CA ASN A 233 4.05 -11.60 -5.16
C ASN A 233 3.87 -12.89 -4.37
N LYS A 234 4.58 -13.96 -4.73
CA LYS A 234 4.58 -15.22 -3.97
C LYS A 234 5.62 -15.23 -2.85
N ASN A 235 6.58 -14.32 -2.88
CA ASN A 235 7.75 -14.31 -2.00
C ASN A 235 7.97 -12.94 -1.34
N ASN A 236 6.89 -12.20 -1.09
CA ASN A 236 6.86 -10.96 -0.33
C ASN A 236 5.85 -11.05 0.82
N GLU A 237 5.79 -10.02 1.66
CA GLU A 237 4.83 -9.97 2.75
C GLU A 237 3.39 -9.85 2.21
N ALA A 238 2.64 -10.95 2.35
CA ALA A 238 1.22 -11.05 2.04
C ALA A 238 0.83 -10.40 0.70
N MET A 239 1.54 -10.71 -0.40
CA MET A 239 1.33 -10.19 -1.76
C MET A 239 1.22 -8.65 -1.81
N ASN A 240 2.24 -7.95 -1.30
CA ASN A 240 2.32 -6.47 -1.27
C ASN A 240 1.26 -5.80 -0.38
N GLN A 241 0.73 -6.50 0.63
CA GLN A 241 -0.22 -5.88 1.58
C GLN A 241 0.40 -4.70 2.32
N LEU A 242 1.68 -4.83 2.72
CA LEU A 242 2.40 -3.76 3.38
C LEU A 242 2.60 -2.54 2.46
N LEU A 243 2.91 -2.73 1.17
CA LEU A 243 2.96 -1.61 0.22
C LEU A 243 1.62 -0.87 0.13
N CYS A 244 0.50 -1.58 0.10
CA CYS A 244 -0.84 -0.96 0.06
C CYS A 244 -1.11 -0.15 1.35
N TYR A 245 -0.78 -0.71 2.52
CA TYR A 245 -0.90 0.02 3.79
C TYR A 245 0.00 1.26 3.85
N ASN A 246 1.22 1.16 3.35
CA ASN A 246 2.14 2.29 3.30
C ASN A 246 1.64 3.41 2.38
N GLU A 247 1.03 3.06 1.24
CA GLU A 247 0.42 4.05 0.35
C GLU A 247 -0.69 4.83 1.08
N CYS A 248 -1.58 4.13 1.78
CA CYS A 248 -2.61 4.78 2.60
C CYS A 248 -1.97 5.64 3.70
N LEU A 249 -0.97 5.11 4.42
CA LEU A 249 -0.25 5.85 5.44
C LEU A 249 0.30 7.17 4.90
N PHE A 250 1.04 7.16 3.80
CA PHE A 250 1.68 8.37 3.29
C PHE A 250 0.69 9.35 2.67
N ASN A 251 -0.39 8.88 2.05
CA ASN A 251 -1.47 9.74 1.56
C ASN A 251 -2.12 10.53 2.72
N TYR A 252 -2.30 9.89 3.86
CA TYR A 252 -3.05 10.43 4.98
C TYR A 252 -2.20 10.95 6.14
N ARG A 253 -0.88 10.73 6.13
CA ARG A 253 0.03 11.09 7.23
C ARG A 253 -0.14 12.53 7.71
N GLU A 254 -0.18 13.49 6.81
CA GLU A 254 -0.26 14.92 7.18
C GLU A 254 -1.72 15.41 7.37
N ALA A 255 -2.69 14.65 6.86
CA ALA A 255 -4.10 14.99 6.89
C ALA A 255 -4.82 14.41 8.12
N ALA A 256 -4.61 13.13 8.38
CA ALA A 256 -5.27 12.40 9.44
C ALA A 256 -4.76 12.85 10.81
N GLU A 257 -5.64 12.92 11.81
CA GLU A 257 -5.21 13.02 13.21
C GLU A 257 -4.91 11.63 13.78
N PHE A 258 -5.71 10.64 13.40
CA PHE A 258 -5.49 9.23 13.69
C PHE A 258 -5.72 8.38 12.43
N ILE A 259 -4.85 7.39 12.23
CA ILE A 259 -5.01 6.37 11.18
C ILE A 259 -5.19 5.02 11.85
N VAL A 260 -6.16 4.22 11.42
CA VAL A 260 -6.35 2.82 11.80
C VAL A 260 -5.93 1.95 10.63
N PHE A 261 -5.12 0.93 10.88
CA PHE A 261 -4.92 -0.17 9.92
C PHE A 261 -5.78 -1.34 10.36
N SER A 262 -6.63 -1.88 9.49
CA SER A 262 -7.50 -3.01 9.83
C SER A 262 -7.75 -3.89 8.63
N ASP A 263 -7.88 -5.19 8.85
CA ASP A 263 -8.35 -6.07 7.80
C ASP A 263 -9.87 -5.96 7.60
N MET A 264 -10.33 -6.41 6.44
CA MET A 264 -11.75 -6.39 6.06
C MET A 264 -12.62 -7.38 6.82
N ASP A 265 -12.05 -8.24 7.66
CA ASP A 265 -12.75 -9.14 8.59
C ASP A 265 -12.53 -8.77 10.06
N GLU A 266 -11.98 -7.58 10.31
CA GLU A 266 -11.67 -7.06 11.63
C GLU A 266 -12.48 -5.81 11.95
N LEU A 267 -12.79 -5.64 13.25
CA LEU A 267 -13.50 -4.47 13.77
C LEU A 267 -12.89 -4.02 15.09
N ILE A 268 -12.57 -2.73 15.18
CA ILE A 268 -12.13 -2.10 16.42
C ILE A 268 -13.34 -1.45 17.10
N THR A 269 -13.85 -2.08 18.15
CA THR A 269 -15.00 -1.55 18.90
C THR A 269 -14.57 -0.77 20.14
N SER A 270 -15.14 0.41 20.38
CA SER A 270 -15.03 1.16 21.64
C SER A 270 -16.12 0.75 22.63
N ALA A 271 -15.76 0.52 23.89
CA ALA A 271 -16.71 0.10 24.95
C ALA A 271 -17.68 1.21 25.43
N GLY A 272 -17.61 2.43 24.88
CA GLY A 272 -18.43 3.56 25.33
C GLY A 272 -18.24 4.83 24.51
N GLY A 273 -18.91 4.88 23.36
CA GLY A 273 -18.86 5.98 22.39
C GLY A 273 -18.30 5.55 21.03
N ASN A 274 -17.99 6.50 20.16
CA ASN A 274 -17.34 6.25 18.88
C ASN A 274 -15.82 6.01 19.06
N LEU A 275 -15.16 5.49 18.02
CA LEU A 275 -13.74 5.14 18.06
C LEU A 275 -12.88 6.40 18.21
N TYR A 276 -13.16 7.45 17.45
CA TYR A 276 -12.41 8.71 17.50
C TYR A 276 -12.29 9.29 18.93
N ASP A 277 -13.40 9.38 19.66
CA ASP A 277 -13.41 9.91 21.03
C ASP A 277 -12.65 9.01 22.01
N THR A 278 -12.67 7.70 21.79
CA THR A 278 -11.88 6.75 22.59
C THR A 278 -10.38 6.98 22.40
N VAL A 279 -9.94 7.16 21.16
CA VAL A 279 -8.51 7.29 20.83
C VAL A 279 -7.99 8.66 21.18
N LYS A 280 -8.80 9.70 21.01
CA LYS A 280 -8.51 11.04 21.49
C LYS A 280 -8.30 11.07 23.00
N ARG A 281 -9.17 10.42 23.78
CA ARG A 281 -8.98 10.28 25.24
C ARG A 281 -7.76 9.44 25.61
N ALA A 282 -7.38 8.45 24.81
CA ALA A 282 -6.15 7.69 25.02
C ALA A 282 -4.90 8.55 24.78
N GLN A 283 -4.91 9.36 23.71
CA GLN A 283 -3.85 10.31 23.36
C GLN A 283 -3.68 11.41 24.41
N LEU A 284 -4.77 11.99 24.91
CA LEU A 284 -4.69 13.00 25.98
C LEU A 284 -4.07 12.44 27.27
N ARG A 285 -4.23 11.14 27.55
CA ARG A 285 -3.61 10.47 28.71
C ARG A 285 -2.18 10.01 28.44
N ASN A 286 -1.82 9.83 27.17
CA ASN A 286 -0.51 9.32 26.75
C ASN A 286 0.00 10.19 25.59
N PRO A 287 0.36 11.46 25.85
CA PRO A 287 0.65 12.42 24.79
C PRO A 287 1.88 12.05 23.93
N LEU A 288 2.80 11.25 24.48
CA LEU A 288 4.00 10.76 23.80
C LEU A 288 3.80 9.42 23.09
N ALA A 289 2.60 8.83 23.16
CA ALA A 289 2.33 7.59 22.46
C ALA A 289 2.26 7.84 20.96
N ALA A 290 3.18 7.23 20.22
CA ALA A 290 3.14 7.20 18.76
C ALA A 290 2.04 6.27 18.24
N ALA A 291 1.67 5.24 19.02
CA ALA A 291 0.57 4.37 18.66
C ALA A 291 -0.19 3.74 19.83
N PHE A 292 -1.40 3.26 19.54
CA PHE A 292 -2.25 2.49 20.44
C PHE A 292 -2.60 1.13 19.82
N GLU A 293 -2.50 0.09 20.64
CA GLU A 293 -2.87 -1.28 20.30
C GLU A 293 -4.16 -1.66 21.03
N PHE A 294 -5.05 -2.36 20.34
CA PHE A 294 -6.30 -2.87 20.90
C PHE A 294 -6.23 -4.37 21.11
N MET A 295 -6.71 -4.83 22.27
CA MET A 295 -6.78 -6.25 22.55
C MET A 295 -7.80 -6.95 21.65
N TRP A 296 -7.33 -7.97 20.94
CA TRP A 296 -8.17 -8.85 20.16
C TRP A 296 -9.16 -9.62 21.03
N LYS A 297 -10.40 -9.68 20.55
CA LYS A 297 -11.41 -10.63 21.03
C LYS A 297 -12.07 -11.26 19.82
N THR A 298 -12.13 -12.58 19.81
CA THR A 298 -12.89 -13.30 18.79
C THR A 298 -14.32 -13.48 19.28
N SER A 299 -15.30 -13.09 18.46
CA SER A 299 -16.68 -13.49 18.66
C SER A 299 -16.89 -14.84 17.96
N SER A 300 -17.32 -15.83 18.73
CA SER A 300 -17.79 -17.11 18.20
C SER A 300 -19.31 -17.09 18.22
N TYR A 301 -19.96 -17.27 17.07
CA TYR A 301 -21.42 -17.44 17.02
C TYR A 301 -21.88 -18.78 17.63
N ALA A 302 -20.96 -19.69 17.96
CA ALA A 302 -21.25 -20.89 18.72
C ALA A 302 -20.91 -20.66 20.20
N ASN A 303 -21.93 -20.51 21.05
CA ASN A 303 -21.90 -20.48 22.51
C ASN A 303 -20.83 -19.57 23.16
N ILE A 304 -21.31 -18.46 23.73
CA ILE A 304 -20.57 -17.51 24.56
C ILE A 304 -19.67 -18.24 25.57
N SER A 305 -18.39 -18.37 25.25
CA SER A 305 -17.32 -18.65 26.20
C SER A 305 -16.10 -17.81 25.81
N LEU A 306 -15.87 -16.73 26.56
CA LEU A 306 -14.75 -15.83 26.36
C LEU A 306 -13.46 -16.52 26.85
N ARG A 307 -12.74 -17.19 25.95
CA ARG A 307 -11.36 -17.64 26.23
C ARG A 307 -10.36 -16.63 25.68
N LYS A 308 -9.60 -15.99 26.58
CA LYS A 308 -8.36 -15.28 26.24
C LYS A 308 -7.34 -16.32 25.74
N ARG A 309 -6.77 -16.10 24.55
CA ARG A 309 -5.56 -16.80 24.09
C ARG A 309 -4.51 -15.76 23.73
N THR A 310 -3.34 -15.87 24.34
CA THR A 310 -2.08 -15.26 23.93
C THR A 310 -1.34 -16.23 23.02
N ALA A 311 -0.82 -15.78 21.88
CA ALA A 311 0.13 -16.55 21.06
C ALA A 311 0.95 -15.61 20.15
N ASN A 312 2.15 -16.07 19.76
CA ASN A 312 3.16 -15.37 18.95
C ASN A 312 3.20 -15.90 17.48
N GLN A 313 3.72 -15.07 16.56
CA GLN A 313 4.62 -15.37 15.40
C GLN A 313 4.08 -15.55 13.94
N LEU A 314 4.90 -15.04 12.98
CA LEU A 314 4.78 -14.80 11.51
C LEU A 314 4.83 -16.04 10.56
N TRP A 315 4.42 -15.87 9.28
CA TRP A 315 4.41 -16.88 8.18
C TRP A 315 4.97 -16.42 6.81
N CYS A 316 5.52 -17.37 6.02
CA CYS A 316 5.59 -17.45 4.54
C CYS A 316 5.33 -18.98 4.22
N GLN A 317 4.30 -19.36 3.42
CA GLN A 317 3.51 -20.65 3.36
C GLN A 317 4.25 -22.01 3.12
N ARG A 318 3.80 -23.23 3.48
CA ARG A 318 2.50 -24.01 3.34
C ARG A 318 2.31 -24.99 4.54
N GLU A 319 1.22 -25.01 5.34
CA GLU A 319 -0.13 -25.68 5.30
C GLU A 319 -0.27 -26.51 6.63
N PRO A 320 -1.45 -26.87 7.21
CA PRO A 320 -2.84 -26.46 7.01
C PRO A 320 -3.56 -26.23 8.38
N THR A 321 -3.22 -25.19 9.16
CA THR A 321 -4.12 -24.69 10.24
C THR A 321 -3.77 -23.23 10.49
N GLY A 322 -4.69 -22.35 10.10
CA GLY A 322 -4.46 -20.91 10.06
C GLY A 322 -4.13 -20.27 11.40
N ARG A 323 -3.33 -19.21 11.36
CA ARG A 323 -3.83 -17.81 11.46
C ARG A 323 -2.63 -16.84 11.41
N VAL A 324 -2.89 -15.69 10.81
CA VAL A 324 -1.99 -14.54 10.60
C VAL A 324 -2.09 -13.59 11.79
N PHE A 325 -1.00 -12.90 12.14
CA PHE A 325 -0.97 -11.82 13.14
C PHE A 325 -0.80 -10.48 12.43
N ILE A 326 -1.72 -9.55 12.65
CA ILE A 326 -1.60 -8.15 12.22
C ILE A 326 -1.71 -7.27 13.47
N THR A 327 -0.70 -6.43 13.66
CA THR A 327 -0.63 -5.47 14.76
C THR A 327 -1.45 -4.23 14.40
N PHE A 328 -2.54 -3.97 15.14
CA PHE A 328 -3.25 -2.70 15.05
C PHE A 328 -2.37 -1.57 15.57
N THR A 329 -1.76 -0.80 14.67
CA THR A 329 -0.97 0.37 15.04
C THR A 329 -1.75 1.60 14.65
N MET A 330 -2.48 2.22 15.58
CA MET A 330 -2.98 3.56 15.25
C MET A 330 -1.88 4.58 15.35
N LEU A 331 -1.45 5.18 14.25
CA LEU A 331 -0.39 6.19 14.30
C LEU A 331 -0.98 7.55 14.69
N ASN A 332 -0.42 8.16 15.74
CA ASN A 332 -0.61 9.57 16.04
C ASN A 332 0.39 10.37 15.18
N THR A 333 -0.12 11.00 14.13
CA THR A 333 0.69 11.74 13.16
C THR A 333 1.03 13.17 13.63
N LYS A 334 0.33 13.69 14.64
CA LYS A 334 0.48 15.07 15.14
C LYS A 334 1.23 15.19 16.47
N GLY A 335 1.88 14.12 16.93
CA GLY A 335 2.78 14.16 18.08
C GLY A 335 4.12 14.81 17.72
N ARG A 336 4.37 16.03 18.22
CA ARG A 336 5.70 16.63 18.29
C ARG A 336 6.53 16.02 19.42
#